data_AF-A0A183GUD9-F1
#
_entry.id   AF-A0A183GUD9-F1
#
_cell.length_a   1.000
_cell.length_b   1.000
_cell.length_c   1.000
_cell.angle_alpha   90.00
_cell.angle_beta   90.00
_cell.angle_gamma   90.00
#
_symmetry.space_group_name_H-M   'P 1'
#
loop_
_entity.id
_entity.type
_entity.pdbx_description
1 polymer ?
#
loop_
_entity_poly.entity_id
_entity_poly.type
_entity_poly.pdbx_seq_one_letter_code
_entity_poly.pdbx_strand_id
1 'polypeptide(L)'
;MTTTMTTISVSGRDTGCEDADPKCPDWASEGECASNAVWMMANCRKSCHSCQGGDKAWKLRTHIQANYHNASESTTRVVQVESVRVNNVEIVSETSVRLALRLKAL
;
A
#
# COMPACT_ATOMS: atom_id res chain seq x y z
N MET A 1 -38.02 -15.59 8.40
CA MET A 1 -37.12 -15.13 7.32
C MET A 1 -35.73 -15.64 7.69
N THR A 2 -35.28 -16.71 7.06
CA THR A 2 -34.00 -17.37 7.36
C THR A 2 -32.95 -16.83 6.41
N THR A 3 -32.00 -16.06 6.93
CA THR A 3 -30.89 -15.51 6.13
C THR A 3 -29.74 -16.51 6.12
N THR A 4 -29.48 -17.13 4.98
CA THR A 4 -28.32 -18.02 4.78
C THR A 4 -27.07 -17.17 4.54
N MET A 5 -26.08 -17.27 5.44
CA MET A 5 -24.75 -16.70 5.22
C MET A 5 -23.93 -17.66 4.34
N THR A 6 -23.82 -17.33 3.06
CA THR A 6 -22.92 -18.02 2.13
C THR A 6 -21.48 -17.61 2.45
N THR A 7 -20.68 -18.54 2.96
CA THR A 7 -19.23 -18.36 3.09
C THR A 7 -18.60 -18.38 1.70
N ILE A 8 -18.13 -17.23 1.22
CA ILE A 8 -17.32 -17.13 0.00
C ILE A 8 -15.89 -17.53 0.35
N SER A 9 -15.50 -18.75 -0.03
CA SER A 9 -14.10 -19.17 -0.03
C SER A 9 -13.36 -18.43 -1.15
N VAL A 10 -12.83 -17.24 -0.86
CA VAL A 10 -11.90 -16.58 -1.78
C VAL A 10 -10.59 -17.36 -1.70
N SER A 11 -10.48 -18.39 -2.56
CA SER A 11 -9.20 -18.99 -2.91
C SER A 11 -8.39 -17.93 -3.65
N GLY A 12 -7.75 -17.05 -2.88
CA GLY A 12 -6.76 -16.08 -3.35
C GLY A 12 -5.53 -16.81 -3.86
N ARG A 13 -5.69 -17.50 -4.98
CA ARG A 13 -4.57 -17.84 -5.82
C ARG A 13 -4.28 -16.56 -6.57
N ASP A 14 -3.33 -15.80 -6.04
CA ASP A 14 -2.73 -14.65 -6.70
C ASP A 14 -1.95 -15.19 -7.92
N THR A 15 -2.67 -15.66 -8.95
CA THR A 15 -2.11 -16.35 -10.13
C THR A 15 -1.33 -15.41 -11.05
N GLY A 16 -0.81 -14.31 -10.51
CA GLY A 16 -0.07 -13.32 -11.25
C GLY A 16 0.92 -12.51 -10.42
N CYS A 17 1.10 -12.78 -9.12
CA CYS A 17 2.14 -12.06 -8.38
C CYS A 17 3.51 -12.72 -8.50
N GLU A 18 4.12 -12.47 -9.65
CA GLU A 18 5.47 -12.90 -9.97
C GLU A 18 6.27 -11.71 -10.49
N ASP A 19 7.58 -11.86 -10.44
CA ASP A 19 8.50 -10.95 -11.09
C ASP A 19 8.69 -11.40 -12.54
N ALA A 20 8.58 -10.45 -13.47
CA ALA A 20 8.73 -10.67 -14.90
C ALA A 20 10.21 -10.74 -15.33
N ASP A 21 11.13 -10.26 -14.49
CA ASP A 21 12.56 -10.28 -14.74
C ASP A 21 13.31 -10.84 -13.52
N PRO A 22 14.31 -11.73 -13.72
CA PRO A 22 15.14 -12.25 -12.62
C PRO A 22 15.93 -11.16 -11.87
N LYS A 23 16.14 -9.97 -12.45
CA LYS A 23 16.80 -8.82 -11.80
C LYS A 23 15.88 -7.97 -10.92
N CYS A 24 14.58 -8.26 -10.90
CA CYS A 24 13.64 -7.55 -10.05
C CYS A 24 14.07 -7.43 -8.57
N PRO A 25 14.69 -8.45 -7.94
CA PRO A 25 15.21 -8.32 -6.58
C PRO A 25 16.36 -7.31 -6.47
N ASP A 26 17.27 -7.31 -7.44
CA ASP A 26 18.42 -6.40 -7.48
C ASP A 26 17.95 -4.95 -7.63
N TRP A 27 17.09 -4.68 -8.61
CA TRP A 27 16.50 -3.35 -8.82
C TRP A 27 15.66 -2.90 -7.63
N ALA A 28 14.91 -3.80 -7.01
CA ALA A 28 14.19 -3.48 -5.79
C ALA A 28 15.14 -3.07 -4.66
N SER A 29 16.29 -3.76 -4.52
CA SER A 29 17.32 -3.43 -3.54
C SER A 29 18.04 -2.10 -3.83
N GLU A 30 18.13 -1.72 -5.11
CA GLU A 30 18.65 -0.43 -5.57
C GLU A 30 17.64 0.73 -5.40
N GLY A 31 16.41 0.43 -4.98
CA GLY A 31 15.38 1.44 -4.70
C GLY A 31 14.45 1.75 -5.88
N GLU A 32 14.48 0.95 -6.94
CA GLU A 32 13.64 1.17 -8.14
C GLU A 32 12.13 1.07 -7.82
N CYS A 33 11.73 0.36 -6.76
CA CYS A 33 10.33 0.34 -6.33
C CYS A 33 9.79 1.74 -6.01
N ALA A 34 10.65 2.68 -5.60
CA ALA A 34 10.30 4.08 -5.37
C ALA A 34 10.62 4.96 -6.58
N SER A 35 11.85 4.87 -7.10
CA SER A 35 12.34 5.72 -8.20
C SER A 35 11.65 5.43 -9.53
N ASN A 36 11.20 4.19 -9.73
CA ASN A 36 10.58 3.69 -10.96
C ASN A 36 9.33 2.84 -10.64
N ALA A 37 8.55 3.32 -9.69
CA ALA A 37 7.38 2.62 -9.15
C ALA A 37 6.40 2.16 -10.23
N VAL A 38 6.18 2.95 -11.29
CA VAL A 38 5.24 2.59 -12.37
C VAL A 38 5.67 1.32 -13.08
N TRP A 39 6.94 1.21 -13.44
CA TRP A 39 7.46 0.04 -14.15
C TRP A 39 7.62 -1.14 -13.20
N MET A 40 8.17 -0.92 -12.02
CA MET A 40 8.41 -1.96 -11.02
C MET A 40 7.11 -2.57 -10.49
N MET A 41 6.05 -1.80 -10.29
CA MET A 41 4.76 -2.35 -9.88
C MET A 41 4.05 -3.15 -10.99
N ALA A 42 4.40 -2.95 -12.26
CA ALA A 42 3.85 -3.74 -13.36
C ALA A 42 4.65 -5.03 -13.58
N ASN A 43 5.98 -4.96 -13.43
CA ASN A 43 6.89 -6.04 -13.82
C ASN A 43 7.52 -6.77 -12.63
N CYS A 44 7.74 -6.10 -11.50
CA CYS A 44 8.45 -6.62 -10.32
C CYS A 44 7.53 -6.64 -9.09
N ARG A 45 6.31 -7.15 -9.28
CA ARG A 45 5.24 -7.11 -8.27
C ARG A 45 5.62 -7.81 -6.97
N LYS A 46 6.35 -8.92 -7.06
CA LYS A 46 6.73 -9.70 -5.89
C LYS A 46 7.87 -9.01 -5.15
N SER A 47 8.90 -8.59 -5.89
CA SER A 47 10.06 -7.86 -5.34
C SER A 47 9.68 -6.53 -4.70
N CYS A 48 8.68 -5.82 -5.23
CA CYS A 48 8.15 -4.58 -4.64
C CYS A 48 6.94 -4.78 -3.72
N HIS A 49 6.68 -6.01 -3.25
CA HIS A 49 5.58 -6.33 -2.34
C HIS A 49 4.20 -5.79 -2.76
N SER A 50 3.97 -5.69 -4.06
CA SER A 50 2.80 -5.07 -4.67
C SER A 50 1.73 -6.08 -5.11
N CYS A 51 1.81 -7.32 -4.63
CA CYS A 51 0.86 -8.39 -4.93
C CYS A 51 -0.59 -8.07 -4.53
N GLN A 52 -0.77 -7.30 -3.44
CA GLN A 52 -2.07 -7.12 -2.77
C GLN A 52 -3.14 -6.40 -3.61
N GLY A 53 -2.78 -5.89 -4.79
CA GLY A 53 -3.70 -5.25 -5.71
C GLY A 53 -4.19 -6.12 -6.89
N GLY A 54 -3.40 -7.11 -7.29
CA GLY A 54 -3.61 -7.83 -8.55
C GLY A 54 -3.84 -6.91 -9.77
N ASP A 55 -4.34 -7.50 -10.85
CA ASP A 55 -4.65 -6.76 -12.09
C ASP A 55 -5.79 -5.74 -11.88
N LYS A 56 -6.66 -6.01 -10.90
CA LYS A 56 -7.83 -5.17 -10.58
C LYS A 56 -7.42 -3.84 -9.97
N ALA A 57 -6.46 -3.83 -9.03
CA ALA A 57 -5.98 -2.57 -8.47
C ALA A 57 -5.15 -1.79 -9.47
N TRP A 58 -4.40 -2.44 -10.37
CA TRP A 58 -3.71 -1.73 -11.45
C TRP A 58 -4.71 -1.08 -12.41
N LYS A 59 -5.71 -1.84 -12.88
CA LYS A 59 -6.79 -1.31 -13.73
C LYS A 59 -7.50 -0.14 -13.05
N LEU A 60 -7.75 -0.24 -11.74
CA LEU A 60 -8.33 0.84 -10.95
C LEU A 60 -7.39 2.05 -10.85
N ARG A 61 -6.09 1.85 -10.59
CA ARG A 61 -5.08 2.91 -10.55
C ARG A 61 -5.00 3.65 -11.89
N THR A 62 -4.92 2.93 -12.99
CA THR A 62 -4.89 3.50 -14.35
C THR A 62 -6.19 4.22 -14.67
N HIS A 63 -7.35 3.66 -14.29
CA HIS A 63 -8.65 4.32 -14.45
C HIS A 63 -8.72 5.62 -13.65
N ILE A 64 -8.27 5.61 -12.40
CA ILE A 64 -8.22 6.81 -11.56
C ILE A 64 -7.27 7.84 -12.18
N GLN A 65 -6.09 7.45 -12.63
CA GLN A 65 -5.11 8.36 -13.25
C GLN A 65 -5.63 8.98 -14.55
N ALA A 66 -6.29 8.20 -15.41
CA ALA A 66 -6.86 8.68 -16.67
C ALA A 66 -8.08 9.58 -16.47
N ASN A 67 -8.82 9.40 -15.37
CA ASN A 67 -10.01 10.19 -15.02
C ASN A 67 -9.75 11.20 -13.90
N TYR A 68 -8.48 11.37 -13.48
CA TYR A 68 -8.06 12.43 -12.56
C TYR A 68 -8.07 13.74 -13.33
N HIS A 69 -9.25 14.24 -13.63
CA HIS A 69 -9.43 15.65 -13.88
C HIS A 69 -9.07 16.35 -12.58
N ASN A 70 -8.14 17.31 -12.64
CA ASN A 70 -7.76 18.16 -11.52
C ASN A 70 -9.03 18.85 -11.02
N ALA A 71 -9.71 18.20 -10.08
CA ALA A 71 -10.87 18.74 -9.46
C ALA A 71 -10.37 19.97 -8.72
N SER A 72 -10.69 21.14 -9.27
CA SER A 72 -10.64 22.41 -8.55
C SER A 72 -11.53 22.39 -7.30
N GLU A 73 -12.20 21.28 -7.03
CA GLU A 73 -13.06 21.05 -5.90
C GLU A 73 -12.39 20.06 -4.94
N SER A 74 -11.95 20.61 -3.80
CA SER A 74 -11.38 19.88 -2.68
C SER A 74 -12.44 18.98 -2.04
N THR A 75 -12.67 17.81 -2.62
CA THR A 75 -13.60 16.83 -2.08
C THR A 75 -12.92 16.03 -0.96
N THR A 76 -13.03 16.51 0.27
CA THR A 76 -12.58 15.76 1.45
C THR A 76 -13.58 14.64 1.74
N ARG A 77 -13.15 13.39 1.64
CA ARG A 77 -13.98 12.21 1.96
C ARG A 77 -13.60 11.68 3.33
N VAL A 78 -14.58 11.55 4.22
CA VAL A 78 -14.39 10.90 5.53
C VAL A 78 -14.34 9.40 5.31
N VAL A 79 -13.20 8.78 5.61
CA VAL A 79 -13.06 7.32 5.61
C VAL A 79 -13.27 6.84 7.05
N GLN A 80 -14.35 6.10 7.28
CA GLN A 80 -14.60 5.48 8.58
C GLN A 80 -13.75 4.20 8.68
N VAL A 81 -12.70 4.26 9.49
CA VAL A 81 -11.82 3.12 9.74
C VAL A 81 -12.23 2.47 11.07
N GLU A 82 -12.74 1.24 11.01
CA GLU A 82 -13.20 0.52 12.20
C GLU A 82 -12.04 -0.13 12.99
N SER A 83 -10.99 -0.57 12.31
CA SER A 83 -9.77 -1.06 12.95
C SER A 83 -8.57 -0.97 12.01
N VAL A 84 -7.39 -0.68 12.57
CA VAL A 84 -6.10 -0.73 11.87
C VAL A 84 -5.22 -1.73 12.60
N ARG A 85 -4.60 -2.64 11.85
CA ARG A 85 -3.54 -3.52 12.35
C ARG A 85 -2.22 -3.05 11.76
N VAL A 86 -1.27 -2.69 12.62
CA VAL A 86 0.09 -2.32 12.21
C VAL A 86 1.02 -3.46 12.56
N ASN A 87 1.68 -4.05 11.57
CA ASN A 87 2.57 -5.19 11.77
C ASN A 87 3.98 -4.77 12.26
N ASN A 88 4.40 -3.56 11.92
CA ASN A 88 5.71 -3.01 12.27
C ASN A 88 5.54 -1.54 12.68
N VAL A 89 5.63 -1.27 13.98
CA VAL A 89 5.72 0.10 14.51
C VAL A 89 7.18 0.37 14.85
N GLU A 90 7.87 1.15 14.03
CA GLU A 90 9.17 1.71 14.40
C GLU A 90 8.94 2.97 15.24
N ILE A 91 8.95 2.80 16.56
CA ILE A 91 8.97 3.93 17.49
C ILE A 91 10.41 4.43 17.52
N VAL A 92 10.72 5.52 16.82
CA VAL A 92 11.96 6.28 17.07
C VAL A 92 11.88 6.82 18.51
N SER A 93 12.52 6.07 19.41
CA SER A 93 12.45 6.07 20.87
C SER A 93 11.80 7.27 21.58
N GLU A 94 10.90 6.96 22.53
CA GLU A 94 10.29 7.90 23.50
C GLU A 94 11.28 8.81 24.25
N THR A 95 12.56 8.46 24.29
CA THR A 95 13.62 9.23 24.94
C THR A 95 13.71 10.66 24.41
N SER A 96 13.48 10.87 23.11
CA SER A 96 13.52 12.21 22.50
C SER A 96 12.34 13.09 22.92
N VAL A 97 11.15 12.51 23.09
CA VAL A 97 9.92 13.25 23.45
C VAL A 97 9.97 13.69 24.92
N ARG A 98 10.38 12.77 25.81
CA ARG A 98 10.46 13.04 27.26
C ARG A 98 11.57 14.03 27.61
N LEU A 99 12.69 14.01 26.89
CA LEU A 99 13.81 14.92 27.13
C LEU A 99 13.49 16.34 26.63
N ALA A 100 12.84 16.48 25.47
CA ALA A 100 12.46 17.78 24.89
C ALA A 100 11.38 18.51 25.71
N LEU A 101 10.42 17.78 26.30
CA LEU A 101 9.40 18.36 27.19
C LEU A 101 9.97 18.76 28.55
N ARG A 102 11.01 18.06 29.04
CA ARG A 102 11.62 18.35 30.35
C ARG A 102 12.62 19.50 30.33
N LEU A 103 13.28 19.78 29.20
CA LEU A 103 14.31 20.84 29.10
C LEU A 103 13.75 22.27 28.91
N LYS A 104 12.46 22.43 28.63
CA LYS A 104 11.82 23.76 28.53
C LYS A 104 11.02 24.16 29.78
N ALA A 105 11.05 23.32 30.82
CA ALA A 105 10.30 23.51 32.05
C ALA A 105 11.20 23.76 33.28
N LEU A 106 12.49 24.03 33.09
CA LEU A 106 13.46 24.41 34.13
C LEU A 106 14.30 25.59 33.65
#